data_AF-A0A9D9K137-F1
#
_entry.id   AF-A0A9D9K137-F1
#
_cell.length_a   1.000
_cell.length_b   1.000
_cell.length_c   1.000
_cell.angle_alpha   90.00
_cell.angle_beta   90.00
_cell.angle_gamma   90.00
#
_symmetry.space_group_name_H-M   'P 1'
#
loop_
_entity.id
_entity.type
_entity.pdbx_description
1 polymer ?
#
loop_
_entity_poly.entity_id
_entity_poly.type
_entity_poly.pdbx_seq_one_letter_code
_entity_poly.pdbx_strand_id
1 'polypeptide(L)'
;MPRSRHVSASRNFTLRERLSPGRAGVHALTLAMVVLSLWMMASFVGQIMTGAQLEQRRKALLAENAHIEATNRALLSQVEYAESPAYAEQIAREQLGLAAEGDTVVLPTFEDRPANPVPPTPAPIPVPAPQLNWRAWIQALSAAPDAP
;
A
#
# COMPACT_ATOMS: atom_id res chain seq x y z
N MET A 1 87.59 -27.18 59.54
CA MET A 1 87.31 -25.97 58.74
C MET A 1 86.72 -26.39 57.39
N PRO A 2 85.66 -25.72 56.90
CA PRO A 2 84.76 -26.23 55.88
C PRO A 2 85.05 -25.76 54.44
N ARG A 3 84.36 -26.43 53.51
CA ARG A 3 84.39 -26.33 52.04
C ARG A 3 83.66 -25.09 51.50
N SER A 4 84.09 -24.57 50.35
CA SER A 4 83.24 -23.78 49.45
C SER A 4 83.69 -23.89 47.99
N ARG A 5 83.19 -24.93 47.29
CA ARG A 5 83.08 -24.92 45.82
C ARG A 5 81.74 -24.26 45.48
N HIS A 6 81.78 -23.08 44.87
CA HIS A 6 80.61 -22.50 44.23
C HIS A 6 80.38 -23.22 42.90
N VAL A 7 79.41 -24.13 42.89
CA VAL A 7 78.85 -24.69 41.66
C VAL A 7 77.72 -23.76 41.24
N SER A 8 77.92 -23.03 40.15
CA SER A 8 76.84 -22.32 39.46
C SER A 8 75.86 -23.35 38.89
N ALA A 9 74.79 -23.62 39.63
CA ALA A 9 73.67 -24.39 39.13
C ALA A 9 72.81 -23.49 38.23
N SER A 10 72.94 -23.70 36.92
CA SER A 10 72.06 -23.15 35.89
C SER A 10 70.61 -23.53 36.20
N ARG A 11 69.80 -22.55 36.61
CA ARG A 11 68.34 -22.68 36.66
C ARG A 11 67.79 -22.62 35.24
N ASN A 12 67.89 -23.73 34.51
CA ASN A 12 67.09 -23.96 33.33
C ASN A 12 65.66 -24.28 33.79
N PHE A 13 64.90 -23.25 34.13
CA PHE A 13 63.48 -23.40 34.45
C PHE A 13 62.78 -23.74 33.12
N THR A 14 62.46 -25.00 32.97
CA THR A 14 61.76 -25.57 31.82
C THR A 14 60.36 -24.97 31.72
N LEU A 15 60.23 -23.85 31.00
CA LEU A 15 58.98 -23.22 30.56
C LEU A 15 58.24 -24.08 29.50
N ARG A 16 58.34 -25.41 29.56
CA ARG A 16 57.88 -26.31 28.49
C ARG A 16 56.80 -27.31 28.90
N GLU A 17 56.20 -27.17 30.08
CA GLU A 17 55.24 -28.16 30.59
C GLU A 17 53.94 -27.55 31.14
N ARG A 18 53.17 -26.81 30.33
CA ARG A 18 51.74 -26.52 30.66
C ARG A 18 50.79 -26.50 29.46
N LEU A 19 51.13 -27.15 28.36
CA LEU A 19 50.21 -27.34 27.24
C LEU A 19 50.31 -28.78 26.74
N SER A 20 49.98 -29.75 27.58
CA SER A 20 49.56 -31.05 27.09
C SER A 20 48.07 -30.95 26.74
N PRO A 21 47.66 -31.01 25.46
CA PRO A 21 46.25 -31.03 25.07
C PRO A 21 45.67 -32.43 25.32
N GLY A 22 45.65 -32.86 26.58
CA GLY A 22 45.02 -34.11 27.00
C GLY A 22 43.53 -33.87 27.18
N ARG A 23 42.72 -34.19 26.16
CA ARG A 23 41.23 -34.15 26.17
C ARG A 23 40.59 -32.76 26.26
N ALA A 24 41.02 -31.85 27.12
CA ALA A 24 40.44 -30.52 27.26
C ALA A 24 40.59 -29.65 25.99
N GLY A 25 41.75 -29.74 25.32
CA GLY A 25 41.96 -29.06 24.03
C GLY A 25 41.10 -29.62 22.90
N VAL A 26 40.85 -30.94 22.91
CA VAL A 26 39.95 -31.59 21.94
C VAL A 26 38.51 -31.15 22.20
N HIS A 27 38.07 -31.10 23.46
CA HIS A 27 36.73 -30.60 23.79
C HIS A 27 36.54 -29.14 23.39
N ALA A 28 37.53 -28.27 23.63
CA ALA A 28 37.50 -26.87 23.19
C ALA A 28 37.43 -26.76 21.66
N LEU A 29 38.20 -27.58 20.92
CA LEU A 29 38.16 -27.63 19.46
C LEU A 29 36.80 -28.12 18.96
N THR A 30 36.24 -29.17 19.56
CA THR A 30 34.90 -29.67 19.20
C THR A 30 33.81 -28.64 19.48
N LEU A 31 33.89 -27.92 20.61
CA LEU A 31 32.94 -26.86 20.93
C LEU A 31 33.05 -25.71 19.93
N ALA A 32 34.26 -25.29 19.57
CA ALA A 32 34.48 -24.28 18.54
C ALA A 32 33.92 -24.71 17.17
N MET A 33 34.12 -25.97 16.78
CA MET A 33 33.54 -26.54 15.56
C MET A 33 32.00 -26.53 15.58
N VAL A 34 31.39 -26.94 16.69
CA VAL A 34 29.94 -26.94 16.85
C VAL A 34 29.39 -25.52 16.78
N VAL A 35 30.00 -24.57 17.49
CA VAL A 35 29.60 -23.15 17.46
C VAL A 35 29.73 -22.57 16.05
N LEU A 36 30.84 -22.85 15.35
CA LEU A 36 31.04 -22.40 13.97
C LEU A 36 29.99 -23.00 13.02
N SER A 37 29.66 -24.28 13.19
CA SER A 37 28.64 -24.97 12.41
C SER A 37 27.25 -24.36 12.63
N LEU A 38 26.87 -24.12 13.89
CA LEU A 38 25.62 -23.44 14.24
C LEU A 38 25.56 -22.02 13.66
N TRP A 39 26.67 -21.28 13.73
CA TRP A 39 26.75 -19.94 13.17
C TRP A 39 26.61 -19.94 11.65
N MET A 40 27.28 -20.85 10.94
CA MET A 40 27.10 -21.02 9.49
C MET A 40 25.67 -21.39 9.12
N MET A 41 25.04 -22.31 9.86
CA MET A 41 23.66 -22.72 9.62
C MET A 41 22.70 -21.52 9.75
N ALA A 42 22.84 -20.73 10.82
CA ALA A 42 22.04 -19.54 11.03
C ALA A 42 22.26 -18.48 9.92
N SER A 43 23.52 -18.29 9.50
CA SER A 43 23.86 -17.39 8.40
C SER A 43 23.22 -17.82 7.08
N PHE A 44 23.27 -19.12 6.76
CA PHE A 44 22.64 -19.68 5.57
C PHE A 44 21.13 -19.44 5.54
N VAL A 45 20.44 -19.67 6.67
CA VAL A 45 18.99 -19.43 6.77
C VAL A 45 18.68 -17.95 6.56
N GLY A 46 19.44 -17.04 7.16
CA GLY A 46 19.31 -15.60 6.97
C GLY A 46 19.51 -15.19 5.51
N GLN A 47 20.50 -15.77 4.84
CA GLN A 47 20.83 -15.47 3.45
C GLN A 47 19.75 -15.95 2.47
N ILE A 48 19.18 -17.15 2.70
CA ILE A 48 18.06 -17.68 1.92
C ILE A 48 16.82 -16.80 2.07
N MET A 49 16.47 -16.45 3.32
CA MET A 49 15.32 -15.57 3.61
C MET A 49 15.47 -14.20 2.97
N THR A 50 16.67 -13.62 3.04
CA THR A 50 16.97 -12.31 2.43
C THR A 50 16.86 -12.37 0.90
N GLY A 51 17.37 -13.44 0.27
CA GLY A 51 17.25 -13.66 -1.17
C GLY A 51 15.80 -13.77 -1.63
N ALA A 52 14.98 -14.55 -0.92
CA ALA A 52 13.56 -14.70 -1.23
C ALA A 52 12.79 -13.38 -1.09
N GLN A 53 13.04 -12.61 -0.03
CA GLN A 53 12.43 -11.30 0.17
C GLN A 53 12.84 -10.30 -0.91
N LEU A 54 14.10 -10.30 -1.34
CA LEU A 54 14.59 -9.40 -2.37
C LEU A 54 13.96 -9.71 -3.72
N GLU A 55 13.81 -11.00 -4.06
CA GLU A 55 13.14 -11.42 -5.30
C GLU A 55 11.64 -11.09 -5.28
N GLN A 56 10.96 -11.26 -4.15
CA GLN A 56 9.57 -10.83 -4.00
C GLN A 56 9.41 -9.31 -4.20
N ARG A 57 10.28 -8.51 -3.57
CA ARG A 57 10.29 -7.05 -3.74
C ARG A 57 10.56 -6.66 -5.19
N ARG A 58 11.52 -7.32 -5.85
CA ARG A 58 11.81 -7.10 -7.27
C ARG A 58 10.58 -7.37 -8.14
N LYS A 59 9.90 -8.49 -7.93
CA LYS A 59 8.68 -8.83 -8.67
C LYS A 59 7.55 -7.82 -8.44
N ALA A 60 7.36 -7.38 -7.19
CA ALA A 60 6.37 -6.36 -6.86
C ALA A 60 6.67 -5.04 -7.60
N LEU A 61 7.91 -4.57 -7.56
CA LEU A 61 8.32 -3.34 -8.25
C LEU A 61 8.17 -3.44 -9.77
N LEU A 62 8.48 -4.59 -10.37
CA LEU A 62 8.28 -4.80 -11.80
C LEU A 62 6.80 -4.77 -12.18
N ALA A 63 5.93 -5.38 -11.37
CA ALA A 63 4.50 -5.37 -11.59
C ALA A 63 3.92 -3.95 -11.45
N GLU A 64 4.37 -3.20 -10.44
CA GLU A 64 3.98 -1.81 -10.23
C GLU A 64 4.42 -0.91 -11.39
N ASN A 65 5.65 -1.07 -11.87
CA ASN A 65 6.15 -0.31 -13.01
C ASN A 65 5.35 -0.62 -14.29
N ALA A 66 5.11 -1.90 -14.57
CA ALA A 66 4.27 -2.31 -15.70
C ALA A 66 2.85 -1.72 -15.62
N HIS A 67 2.27 -1.65 -14.41
CA HIS A 67 0.96 -1.03 -14.20
C HIS A 67 0.99 0.48 -14.46
N ILE A 68 2.01 1.18 -13.98
CA ILE A 68 2.20 2.62 -14.21
C ILE A 68 2.40 2.90 -15.69
N GLU A 69 3.23 2.13 -16.38
CA GLU A 69 3.45 2.29 -17.82
C GLU A 69 2.19 2.05 -18.65
N ALA A 70 1.39 1.02 -18.31
CA ALA A 70 0.12 0.77 -18.96
C ALA A 70 -0.88 1.92 -18.72
N THR A 71 -0.95 2.41 -17.48
CA THR A 71 -1.81 3.54 -17.12
C THR A 71 -1.39 4.81 -17.84
N ASN A 72 -0.09 5.10 -17.90
CA ASN A 72 0.46 6.25 -18.59
C ASN A 72 0.11 6.21 -20.08
N ARG A 73 0.31 5.07 -20.76
CA ARG A 73 -0.09 4.91 -22.16
C ARG A 73 -1.60 5.12 -22.38
N ALA A 74 -2.43 4.59 -21.49
CA ALA A 74 -3.87 4.78 -21.57
C ALA A 74 -4.26 6.26 -21.38
N LEU A 75 -3.63 6.96 -20.45
CA LEU A 75 -3.86 8.39 -20.21
C LEU A 75 -3.38 9.23 -21.40
N LEU A 76 -2.22 8.94 -21.96
CA LEU A 76 -1.72 9.62 -23.16
C LEU A 76 -2.69 9.46 -24.34
N SER A 77 -3.24 8.26 -24.55
CA SER A 77 -4.23 8.04 -25.61
C SER A 77 -5.53 8.83 -25.38
N GLN A 78 -5.94 9.00 -24.13
CA GLN A 78 -7.12 9.80 -23.78
C GLN A 78 -6.87 11.29 -23.98
N VAL A 79 -5.67 11.78 -23.64
CA VAL A 79 -5.27 13.16 -23.89
C VAL A 79 -5.23 13.44 -25.40
N GLU A 80 -4.60 12.55 -26.17
CA GLU A 80 -4.54 12.68 -27.64
C GLU A 80 -5.96 12.70 -28.26
N TYR A 81 -6.87 11.84 -27.78
CA TYR A 81 -8.26 11.87 -28.21
C TYR A 81 -8.96 13.18 -27.80
N ALA A 82 -8.78 13.65 -26.57
CA ALA A 82 -9.39 14.88 -26.08
C ALA A 82 -8.87 16.14 -26.80
N GLU A 83 -7.62 16.13 -27.27
CA GLU A 83 -7.04 17.19 -28.10
C GLU A 83 -7.47 17.09 -29.57
N SER A 84 -8.05 15.97 -29.99
CA SER A 84 -8.41 15.75 -31.38
C SER A 84 -9.61 16.63 -31.82
N PRO A 85 -9.66 17.03 -33.11
CA PRO A 85 -10.80 17.77 -33.66
C PRO A 85 -12.13 17.01 -33.53
N ALA A 86 -12.08 15.68 -33.57
CA ALA A 86 -13.26 14.83 -33.43
C ALA A 86 -13.92 14.99 -32.05
N TYR A 87 -13.13 15.10 -30.98
CA TYR A 87 -13.65 15.35 -29.65
C TYR A 87 -14.24 16.77 -29.54
N ALA A 88 -13.59 17.77 -30.12
CA ALA A 88 -14.12 19.12 -30.17
C ALA A 88 -15.48 19.18 -30.90
N GLU A 89 -15.62 18.47 -32.01
CA GLU A 89 -16.90 18.35 -32.74
C GLU A 89 -17.96 17.60 -31.91
N GLN A 90 -17.58 16.52 -31.23
CA GLN A 90 -18.49 15.78 -30.35
C GLN A 90 -19.06 16.70 -29.25
N ILE A 91 -18.20 17.47 -28.58
CA ILE A 91 -18.62 18.43 -27.55
C ILE A 91 -19.51 19.53 -28.16
N ALA A 92 -19.17 20.02 -29.35
CA ALA A 92 -19.98 21.01 -30.06
C ALA A 92 -21.39 20.50 -30.35
N ARG A 93 -21.53 19.25 -30.82
CA ARG A 93 -22.83 18.64 -31.13
C ARG A 93 -23.62 18.26 -29.87
N GLU A 94 -22.97 17.60 -28.91
CA GLU A 94 -23.65 16.99 -27.76
C GLU A 94 -23.94 17.99 -26.63
N GLN A 95 -22.98 18.86 -26.30
CA GLN A 95 -23.11 19.76 -25.16
C GLN A 95 -23.56 21.16 -25.56
N LEU A 96 -23.10 21.64 -26.70
CA LEU A 96 -23.40 23.00 -27.16
C LEU A 96 -24.57 23.03 -28.16
N GLY A 97 -25.04 21.87 -28.65
CA GLY A 97 -26.11 21.78 -29.63
C GLY A 97 -25.79 22.49 -30.95
N LEU A 98 -24.51 22.68 -31.26
CA LEU A 98 -24.04 23.34 -32.46
C LEU A 98 -24.06 22.36 -33.63
N ALA A 99 -24.56 22.84 -34.77
CA ALA A 99 -24.52 22.13 -36.04
C ALA A 99 -23.29 22.55 -36.86
N ALA A 100 -22.72 21.61 -37.61
CA ALA A 100 -21.61 21.91 -38.51
C ALA A 100 -22.09 22.71 -39.74
N GLU A 101 -21.15 23.35 -40.43
CA GLU A 101 -21.47 24.11 -41.65
C GLU A 101 -22.00 23.15 -42.73
N GLY A 102 -23.26 23.34 -43.14
CA GLY A 102 -23.97 22.47 -44.09
C GLY A 102 -24.92 21.44 -43.45
N ASP A 103 -24.98 21.32 -42.12
CA ASP A 103 -25.98 20.48 -41.45
C ASP A 103 -27.38 21.13 -41.49
N THR A 104 -28.43 20.32 -41.69
CA THR A 104 -29.83 20.77 -41.67
C THR A 104 -30.37 20.73 -40.24
N VAL A 105 -30.55 21.91 -39.63
CA VAL A 105 -31.13 22.03 -38.28
C VAL A 105 -32.65 21.89 -38.36
N VAL A 106 -33.19 20.78 -37.85
CA VAL A 106 -34.63 20.58 -37.71
C VAL A 106 -35.06 21.15 -36.36
N LEU A 107 -35.84 22.23 -36.37
CA LEU A 107 -36.46 22.79 -35.17
C LEU A 107 -37.86 22.19 -35.02
N PRO A 108 -38.12 21.31 -34.03
CA PRO A 108 -39.45 20.77 -33.83
C PRO A 108 -40.38 21.89 -33.35
N THR A 109 -41.29 22.35 -34.20
CA THR A 109 -42.41 23.19 -33.77
C THR A 109 -43.46 22.28 -33.16
N PHE A 110 -43.59 22.33 -31.84
CA PHE A 110 -44.72 21.72 -31.15
C PHE A 110 -45.94 22.61 -31.36
N GLU A 111 -47.08 22.03 -31.73
CA GLU A 111 -48.34 22.78 -31.71
C GLU A 111 -48.63 23.23 -30.28
N ASP A 112 -49.10 24.46 -30.12
CA ASP A 112 -49.56 25.00 -28.85
C ASP A 112 -50.62 24.06 -28.29
N ARG A 113 -50.22 23.23 -27.32
CA ARG A 113 -51.14 22.41 -26.55
C ARG A 113 -52.19 23.37 -25.98
N PRO A 114 -53.50 23.17 -26.26
CA PRO A 114 -54.52 24.01 -25.66
C PRO A 114 -54.32 24.01 -24.16
N ALA A 115 -54.31 25.20 -23.55
CA ALA A 115 -54.03 25.38 -22.14
C ALA A 115 -54.82 24.34 -21.34
N ASN A 116 -54.12 23.38 -20.72
CA ASN A 116 -54.74 22.51 -19.75
C ASN A 116 -55.43 23.42 -18.73
N PRO A 117 -56.67 23.13 -18.30
CA PRO A 117 -57.30 23.88 -17.23
C PRO A 117 -56.31 23.96 -16.07
N VAL A 118 -55.97 25.19 -15.67
CA VAL A 118 -55.09 25.42 -14.53
C VAL A 118 -55.71 24.65 -13.35
N PRO A 119 -55.03 23.62 -12.80
CA PRO A 119 -55.50 22.98 -11.59
C PRO A 119 -55.68 24.07 -10.53
N PRO A 120 -56.72 24.02 -9.69
CA PRO A 120 -56.87 24.99 -8.61
C PRO A 120 -55.54 25.07 -7.86
N THR A 121 -55.05 26.30 -7.65
CA THR A 121 -53.84 26.56 -6.86
C THR A 121 -53.91 25.69 -5.61
N PRO A 122 -53.00 24.71 -5.43
CA PRO A 122 -53.00 23.89 -4.24
C PRO A 122 -52.98 24.82 -3.03
N ALA A 123 -53.93 24.65 -2.10
CA ALA A 123 -53.87 25.35 -0.83
C ALA A 123 -52.46 25.14 -0.24
N PRO A 124 -51.81 26.18 0.32
CA PRO A 124 -50.49 26.05 0.90
C PRO A 124 -50.50 24.86 1.84
N ILE A 125 -49.77 23.80 1.48
CA ILE A 125 -49.52 22.70 2.40
C ILE A 125 -48.79 23.37 3.58
N PRO A 126 -49.31 23.30 4.82
CA PRO A 126 -48.61 23.90 5.94
C PRO A 126 -47.21 23.32 5.99
N VAL A 127 -46.22 24.17 5.73
CA VAL A 127 -44.81 23.78 5.77
C VAL A 127 -44.55 23.41 7.23
N PRO A 128 -44.19 22.14 7.53
CA PRO A 128 -43.83 21.78 8.90
C PRO A 128 -42.64 22.65 9.30
N ALA A 129 -42.78 23.38 10.41
CA ALA A 129 -41.71 24.22 10.92
C ALA A 129 -40.42 23.39 11.04
N PRO A 130 -39.26 23.91 10.61
CA PRO A 130 -38.01 23.17 10.65
C PRO A 130 -37.69 22.79 12.10
N GLN A 131 -37.92 21.53 12.45
CA GLN A 131 -37.58 21.00 13.76
C GLN A 131 -36.08 20.71 13.78
N LEU A 132 -35.37 21.16 14.82
CA LEU A 132 -33.98 20.76 15.01
C LEU A 132 -33.92 19.21 15.11
N ASN A 133 -33.00 18.60 14.36
CA ASN A 133 -32.87 17.14 14.23
C ASN A 133 -32.90 16.40 15.58
N TRP A 134 -32.31 16.95 16.65
CA TRP A 134 -32.29 16.32 17.98
C TRP A 134 -33.68 16.16 18.61
N ARG A 135 -34.63 17.08 18.35
CA ARG A 135 -36.01 16.98 18.84
C ARG A 135 -36.76 15.83 18.17
N ALA A 136 -36.50 15.60 16.87
CA ALA A 136 -37.10 14.49 16.13
C ALA A 136 -36.64 13.13 16.70
N TRP A 137 -35.36 13.01 17.04
CA TRP A 137 -34.82 11.81 17.69
C TRP A 137 -35.43 11.52 19.06
N ILE A 138 -35.60 12.56 19.89
CA ILE A 138 -36.23 12.40 21.21
C ILE A 138 -37.70 11.99 21.06
N GLN A 139 -38.45 12.60 20.14
CA GLN A 139 -39.84 12.22 19.87
C GLN A 139 -39.96 10.77 19.38
N ALA A 140 -39.09 10.32 18.48
CA ALA A 140 -39.08 8.94 18.02
C ALA A 140 -38.78 7.94 19.14
N LEU A 141 -37.94 8.32 20.10
CA LEU A 141 -37.61 7.50 21.26
C LEU A 141 -38.69 7.54 22.36
N SER A 142 -39.43 8.65 22.47
CA SER A 142 -40.48 8.85 23.48
C SER A 142 -41.89 8.53 22.98
N ALA A 143 -42.08 8.37 21.67
CA ALA A 143 -43.33 7.92 21.08
C ALA A 143 -43.52 6.46 21.48
N ALA A 144 -44.32 6.25 22.53
CA ALA A 144 -44.77 4.93 22.93
C ALA A 144 -45.49 4.26 21.75
N PRO A 145 -45.36 2.93 21.60
CA PRO A 145 -46.06 2.18 20.56
C PRO A 145 -47.54 2.04 20.95
N ASP A 146 -48.29 3.13 20.87
CA ASP A 146 -49.75 3.09 20.97
C ASP A 146 -50.31 2.91 19.54
N ALA A 147 -50.29 1.67 19.07
CA ALA A 147 -51.18 1.21 18.01
C ALA A 147 -52.47 0.67 18.67
N PRO A 148 -53.62 1.05 18.15
CA PRO A 148 -54.37 0.11 17.31
C PRO A 148 -54.25 0.41 15.81
#